data_AF-A0A960LU76-F1
#
_entry.id   AF-A0A960LU76-F1
#
_cell.length_a   1.000
_cell.length_b   1.000
_cell.length_c   1.000
_cell.angle_alpha   90.00
_cell.angle_beta   90.00
_cell.angle_gamma   90.00
#
_symmetry.space_group_name_H-M   'P 1'
#
loop_
_entity.id
_entity.type
_entity.pdbx_description
1 polymer ?
#
loop_
_entity_poly.entity_id
_entity_poly.type
_entity_poly.pdbx_seq_one_letter_code
_entity_poly.pdbx_strand_id
1 'polypeptide(L)'
;INSQKRYTYKEAKEILDQKKKSPHYDTLKRMEKLCLLLKKKRFERGSVDLALSEVVIKVDKKGKPSDYEVVEYDITHQLVEEFMLKANELVAEEFMKRGQNAVFRIHEPPGEDNLSTFYNLARSLGFPLPNKVEISDVQKVFELAKNTPYAEQLSIAYIRSMKLAVYSKENVGHYG
;
A
#
# COMPACT_ATOMS: atom_id res chain seq x y z
N ILE A 1 -21.21 -18.37 -2.63
CA ILE A 1 -20.79 -17.31 -3.57
C ILE A 1 -20.35 -18.00 -4.86
N ASN A 2 -20.85 -17.57 -6.02
CA ASN A 2 -20.40 -18.05 -7.34
C ASN A 2 -19.92 -16.85 -8.16
N SER A 3 -18.67 -16.86 -8.64
CA SER A 3 -18.09 -15.73 -9.36
C SER A 3 -18.76 -15.59 -10.73
N GLN A 4 -19.31 -14.42 -11.01
CA GLN A 4 -19.97 -14.15 -12.30
C GLN A 4 -18.97 -13.79 -13.41
N LYS A 5 -17.76 -13.34 -13.04
CA LYS A 5 -16.72 -13.00 -13.99
C LYS A 5 -15.33 -13.02 -13.33
N ARG A 6 -14.36 -13.59 -14.03
CA ARG A 6 -12.93 -13.45 -13.74
C ARG A 6 -12.38 -12.31 -14.59
N TYR A 7 -11.85 -11.28 -13.95
CA TYR A 7 -11.13 -10.18 -14.58
C TYR A 7 -9.64 -10.27 -14.28
N THR A 8 -8.82 -9.85 -15.23
CA THR A 8 -7.45 -9.39 -14.93
C THR A 8 -7.48 -7.91 -14.53
N TYR A 9 -6.43 -7.42 -13.86
CA TYR A 9 -6.27 -6.00 -13.54
C TYR A 9 -6.38 -5.12 -14.78
N LYS A 10 -5.61 -5.46 -15.83
CA LYS A 10 -5.65 -4.78 -17.12
C LYS A 10 -7.06 -4.72 -17.72
N GLU A 11 -7.79 -5.83 -17.74
CA GLU A 11 -9.16 -5.82 -18.26
C GLU A 11 -10.11 -4.96 -17.43
N ALA A 12 -10.02 -5.02 -16.10
CA ALA A 12 -10.83 -4.17 -15.24
C ALA A 12 -10.50 -2.68 -15.46
N LYS A 13 -9.22 -2.36 -15.70
CA LYS A 13 -8.75 -1.02 -16.00
C LYS A 13 -9.29 -0.51 -17.32
N GLU A 14 -9.20 -1.32 -18.38
CA GLU A 14 -9.78 -1.01 -19.69
C GLU A 14 -11.31 -0.77 -19.62
N ILE A 15 -12.01 -1.51 -18.75
CA ILE A 15 -13.45 -1.30 -18.53
C ILE A 15 -13.71 0.02 -17.82
N LEU A 16 -12.97 0.33 -16.75
CA LEU A 16 -13.09 1.59 -16.01
C LEU A 16 -12.74 2.81 -16.88
N ASP A 17 -11.76 2.66 -17.76
CA ASP A 17 -11.35 3.66 -18.78
C ASP A 17 -12.33 3.74 -19.96
N GLN A 18 -13.41 2.95 -19.96
CA GLN A 18 -14.42 2.87 -21.03
C GLN A 18 -13.86 2.42 -22.40
N LYS A 19 -12.66 1.84 -22.43
CA LYS A 19 -12.05 1.23 -23.62
C LYS A 19 -12.68 -0.12 -23.95
N LYS A 20 -13.30 -0.79 -22.97
CA LYS A 20 -13.97 -2.09 -23.12
C LYS A 20 -15.33 -2.07 -22.44
N LYS A 21 -16.38 -2.53 -23.16
CA LYS A 21 -17.74 -2.64 -22.60
C LYS A 21 -17.85 -3.84 -21.66
N SER A 22 -18.63 -3.71 -20.60
CA SER A 22 -18.91 -4.78 -19.65
C SER A 22 -20.26 -4.57 -18.96
N PRO A 23 -21.07 -5.62 -18.74
CA PRO A 23 -22.28 -5.52 -17.93
C PRO A 23 -22.01 -5.20 -16.45
N HIS A 24 -20.76 -5.31 -16.00
CA HIS A 24 -20.35 -5.03 -14.62
C HIS A 24 -19.67 -3.66 -14.44
N TYR A 25 -19.71 -2.77 -15.45
CA TYR A 25 -19.10 -1.44 -15.39
C TYR A 25 -19.56 -0.64 -14.16
N ASP A 26 -20.87 -0.54 -13.91
CA ASP A 26 -21.39 0.23 -12.78
C ASP A 26 -20.94 -0.34 -11.43
N THR A 27 -20.80 -1.66 -11.33
CA THR A 27 -20.26 -2.32 -10.13
C THR A 27 -18.79 -1.93 -9.94
N LEU A 28 -17.96 -1.99 -10.99
CA LEU A 28 -16.56 -1.58 -10.93
C LEU A 28 -16.42 -0.09 -10.56
N LYS A 29 -17.26 0.80 -11.09
CA LYS A 29 -17.28 2.23 -10.71
C LYS A 29 -17.69 2.47 -9.26
N ARG A 30 -18.65 1.71 -8.73
CA ARG A 30 -18.99 1.77 -7.30
C ARG A 30 -17.83 1.28 -6.42
N MET A 31 -17.15 0.21 -6.85
CA MET A 31 -15.97 -0.30 -6.15
C MET A 31 -14.85 0.76 -6.16
N GLU A 32 -14.55 1.37 -7.31
CA GLU A 32 -13.59 2.48 -7.43
C GLU A 32 -13.89 3.61 -6.44
N LYS A 33 -15.14 4.07 -6.40
CA LYS A 33 -15.56 5.10 -5.45
C LYS A 33 -15.32 4.68 -3.99
N LEU A 34 -15.64 3.44 -3.64
CA LEU A 34 -15.40 2.93 -2.29
C LEU A 34 -13.91 2.84 -1.95
N CYS A 35 -13.07 2.36 -2.87
CA CYS A 35 -11.62 2.30 -2.71
C CYS A 35 -11.05 3.69 -2.44
N LEU A 36 -11.43 4.71 -3.22
CA LEU A 36 -10.96 6.08 -2.99
C LEU A 36 -11.39 6.64 -1.62
N LEU A 37 -12.60 6.30 -1.16
CA LEU A 37 -13.06 6.68 0.18
C LEU A 37 -12.28 5.96 1.30
N LEU A 38 -11.98 4.67 1.13
CA LEU A 38 -11.18 3.89 2.08
C LEU A 38 -9.74 4.39 2.13
N LYS A 39 -9.13 4.63 0.96
CA LYS A 39 -7.78 5.18 0.83
C LYS A 39 -7.66 6.55 1.50
N LYS A 40 -8.66 7.43 1.29
CA LYS A 40 -8.72 8.72 1.99
C LYS A 40 -8.74 8.55 3.51
N LYS A 41 -9.58 7.67 4.05
CA LYS A 41 -9.63 7.38 5.49
C LYS A 41 -8.34 6.76 6.02
N ARG A 42 -7.65 5.95 5.21
CA ARG A 42 -6.35 5.37 5.57
C ARG A 42 -5.27 6.45 5.64
N PHE A 43 -5.27 7.36 4.67
CA PHE A 43 -4.39 8.53 4.66
C PHE A 43 -4.64 9.45 5.86
N GLU A 44 -5.90 9.74 6.20
CA GLU A 44 -6.24 10.53 7.40
C GLU A 44 -5.73 9.89 8.71
N ARG A 45 -5.52 8.57 8.73
CA ARG A 45 -4.95 7.81 9.87
C ARG A 45 -3.42 7.78 9.87
N GLY A 46 -2.76 8.38 8.88
CA GLY A 46 -1.29 8.47 8.82
C GLY A 46 -0.61 7.55 7.80
N SER A 47 -1.36 6.82 6.96
CA SER A 47 -0.70 5.96 5.95
C SER A 47 0.03 6.78 4.89
N VAL A 48 1.17 6.26 4.42
CA VAL A 48 1.98 6.86 3.36
C VAL A 48 1.81 6.09 2.04
N ASP A 49 1.80 6.80 0.92
CA ASP A 49 1.75 6.20 -0.43
C ASP A 49 3.19 6.08 -0.96
N LEU A 50 3.78 4.90 -0.83
CA LEU A 50 5.17 4.64 -1.21
C LEU A 50 5.28 4.37 -2.71
N ALA A 51 6.18 5.07 -3.39
CA ALA A 51 6.43 4.90 -4.81
C ALA A 51 7.47 3.78 -5.00
N LEU A 52 6.99 2.53 -5.06
CA LEU A 52 7.82 1.37 -5.36
C LEU A 52 7.43 0.76 -6.70
N SER A 53 8.44 0.45 -7.51
CA SER A 53 8.24 -0.31 -8.73
C SER A 53 8.36 -1.82 -8.42
N GLU A 54 7.36 -2.61 -8.81
CA GLU A 54 7.44 -4.07 -8.74
C GLU A 54 7.82 -4.62 -10.11
N VAL A 55 8.73 -5.60 -10.14
CA VAL A 55 9.21 -6.22 -11.38
C VAL A 55 8.86 -7.70 -11.39
N VAL A 56 8.15 -8.12 -12.44
CA VAL A 56 7.85 -9.53 -12.71
C VAL A 56 8.87 -10.08 -13.70
N ILE A 57 9.61 -11.11 -13.28
CA ILE A 57 10.55 -11.82 -14.15
C ILE A 57 9.79 -12.87 -14.97
N LYS A 58 9.88 -12.78 -16.30
CA LYS A 58 9.36 -13.78 -17.22
C LYS A 58 10.41 -14.87 -17.41
N VAL A 59 9.97 -16.11 -17.32
CA VAL A 59 10.82 -17.28 -17.47
C VAL A 59 10.42 -18.10 -18.68
N ASP A 60 11.41 -18.69 -19.36
CA ASP A 60 11.20 -19.61 -20.46
C ASP A 60 10.69 -20.99 -19.98
N LYS A 61 10.47 -21.92 -20.92
CA LYS A 61 10.02 -23.29 -20.62
C LYS A 61 11.00 -24.09 -19.75
N LYS A 62 12.25 -23.66 -19.62
CA LYS A 62 13.29 -24.27 -18.79
C LYS A 62 13.47 -23.53 -17.45
N GLY A 63 12.63 -22.54 -17.15
CA GLY A 63 12.69 -21.74 -15.94
C GLY A 63 13.81 -20.68 -15.95
N LYS A 64 14.42 -20.40 -17.11
CA LYS A 64 15.46 -19.37 -17.21
C LYS A 64 14.83 -18.00 -17.42
N PRO A 65 15.30 -16.94 -16.71
CA PRO A 65 14.88 -15.57 -16.98
C PRO A 65 15.09 -15.21 -18.45
N SER A 66 14.03 -14.77 -19.12
CA SER A 66 14.05 -14.39 -20.54
C SER A 66 13.71 -12.93 -20.76
N ASP A 67 12.92 -12.34 -19.86
CA ASP A 67 12.43 -10.95 -19.96
C ASP A 67 11.95 -10.49 -18.57
N TYR A 68 11.66 -9.20 -18.43
CA TYR A 68 11.05 -8.64 -17.23
C TYR A 68 10.00 -7.59 -17.58
N GLU A 69 9.04 -7.39 -16.69
CA GLU A 69 8.00 -6.38 -16.84
C GLU A 69 7.84 -5.62 -15.53
N VAL A 70 7.78 -4.29 -15.63
CA VAL A 70 7.43 -3.44 -14.49
C VAL A 70 5.91 -3.46 -14.36
N VAL A 71 5.42 -3.85 -13.18
CA VAL A 71 3.99 -3.90 -12.89
C VAL A 71 3.45 -2.49 -12.75
N GLU A 72 2.43 -2.16 -13.53
CA GLU A 72 1.73 -0.89 -13.40
C GLU A 72 0.78 -0.93 -12.19
N TYR A 73 1.08 -0.16 -11.14
CA TYR A 73 0.22 -0.03 -9.98
C TYR A 73 -0.88 1.01 -10.23
N ASP A 74 -2.02 0.54 -10.75
CA ASP A 74 -3.17 1.37 -11.11
C ASP A 74 -4.32 1.29 -10.08
N ILE A 75 -5.46 1.93 -10.42
CA ILE A 75 -6.67 1.92 -9.58
C ILE A 75 -7.23 0.52 -9.31
N THR A 76 -7.01 -0.45 -10.20
CA THR A 76 -7.51 -1.82 -10.04
C THR A 76 -6.70 -2.63 -9.05
N HIS A 77 -5.40 -2.34 -8.93
CA HIS A 77 -4.54 -2.89 -7.88
C HIS A 77 -4.93 -2.29 -6.52
N GLN A 78 -5.08 -0.95 -6.47
CA GLN A 78 -5.55 -0.23 -5.27
C GLN A 78 -6.90 -0.74 -4.77
N LEU A 79 -7.82 -1.04 -5.70
CA LEU A 79 -9.14 -1.58 -5.38
C LEU A 79 -9.07 -2.87 -4.56
N VAL A 80 -8.26 -3.83 -5.02
CA VAL A 80 -8.10 -5.11 -4.33
C VAL A 80 -7.39 -4.91 -3.01
N GLU A 81 -6.32 -4.11 -2.99
CA GLU A 81 -5.55 -3.83 -1.78
C GLU A 81 -6.42 -3.22 -0.66
N GLU A 82 -7.13 -2.13 -0.95
CA GLU A 82 -7.96 -1.44 0.05
C GLU A 82 -9.07 -2.34 0.59
N PHE A 83 -9.64 -3.20 -0.26
CA PHE A 83 -10.71 -4.10 0.17
C PHE A 83 -10.17 -5.23 1.04
N MET A 84 -9.00 -5.79 0.69
CA MET A 84 -8.35 -6.82 1.51
C MET A 84 -7.88 -6.26 2.85
N LEU A 85 -7.32 -5.05 2.86
CA LEU A 85 -6.94 -4.37 4.10
C LEU A 85 -8.16 -4.12 4.98
N LYS A 86 -9.25 -3.60 4.42
CA LYS A 86 -10.46 -3.36 5.21
C LYS A 86 -11.07 -4.66 5.76
N ALA A 87 -11.05 -5.73 4.98
CA ALA A 87 -11.48 -7.04 5.46
C ALA A 87 -10.60 -7.55 6.61
N ASN A 88 -9.28 -7.45 6.48
CA ASN A 88 -8.33 -7.88 7.52
C ASN A 88 -8.47 -7.07 8.81
N GLU A 89 -8.64 -5.74 8.71
CA GLU A 89 -8.93 -4.88 9.86
C GLU A 89 -10.20 -5.35 10.59
N LEU A 90 -11.29 -5.58 9.86
CA LEU A 90 -12.58 -5.98 10.44
C LEU A 90 -12.52 -7.35 11.11
N VAL A 91 -11.81 -8.30 10.50
CA VAL A 91 -11.59 -9.63 11.11
C VAL A 91 -10.81 -9.48 12.41
N ALA A 92 -9.69 -8.74 12.40
CA ALA A 92 -8.89 -8.53 13.61
C ALA A 92 -9.70 -7.84 14.73
N GLU A 93 -10.48 -6.81 14.39
CA GLU A 93 -11.39 -6.13 15.33
C GLU A 93 -12.42 -7.09 15.93
N GLU A 94 -13.01 -7.96 15.12
CA GLU A 94 -14.03 -8.90 15.58
C GLU A 94 -13.47 -9.95 16.55
N PHE A 95 -12.31 -10.51 16.24
CA PHE A 95 -11.63 -11.45 17.14
C PHE A 95 -11.25 -10.79 18.48
N MET A 96 -10.77 -9.54 18.45
CA MET A 96 -10.51 -8.76 19.67
C MET A 96 -11.76 -8.51 20.49
N LYS A 97 -12.86 -8.07 19.86
CA LYS A 97 -14.14 -7.82 20.54
C LYS A 97 -14.70 -9.07 21.23
N ARG A 98 -14.48 -10.25 20.65
CA ARG A 98 -14.92 -11.54 21.20
C ARG A 98 -13.96 -12.13 22.23
N GLY A 99 -12.80 -11.52 22.48
CA GLY A 99 -11.77 -12.07 23.36
C GLY A 99 -11.24 -13.44 22.89
N GLN A 100 -11.31 -13.71 21.59
CA GLN A 100 -10.89 -14.99 21.02
C GLN A 100 -9.40 -14.96 20.67
N ASN A 101 -8.73 -16.09 20.88
CA ASN A 101 -7.35 -16.26 20.45
C ASN A 101 -7.28 -16.24 18.92
N ALA A 102 -6.47 -15.34 18.38
CA ALA A 102 -6.19 -15.22 16.95
C ALA A 102 -4.71 -14.94 16.72
N VAL A 103 -4.29 -15.02 15.45
CA VAL A 103 -2.95 -14.59 15.02
C VAL A 103 -3.11 -13.23 14.35
N PHE A 104 -2.41 -12.23 14.88
CA PHE A 104 -2.38 -10.87 14.36
C PHE A 104 -1.12 -10.62 13.55
N ARG A 105 -1.23 -9.84 12.48
CA ARG A 105 -0.08 -9.31 11.74
C ARG A 105 0.30 -7.96 12.33
N ILE A 106 1.27 -7.97 13.23
CA ILE A 106 1.72 -6.77 13.94
C ILE A 106 2.90 -6.13 13.24
N HIS A 107 3.01 -4.82 13.40
CA HIS A 107 4.15 -4.03 12.97
C HIS A 107 4.40 -2.96 14.03
N GLU A 108 5.48 -3.11 14.77
CA GLU A 108 5.82 -2.19 15.85
C GLU A 108 6.34 -0.85 15.29
N PRO A 109 6.21 0.26 16.04
CA PRO A 109 6.83 1.51 15.65
C PRO A 109 8.37 1.34 15.54
N PRO A 110 9.00 2.02 14.58
CA PRO A 110 10.45 2.04 14.47
C PRO A 110 11.07 2.71 15.70
N GLY A 111 12.31 2.32 16.04
CA GLY A 111 13.09 3.05 17.05
C GLY A 111 13.42 4.47 16.57
N GLU A 112 13.52 5.41 17.50
CA GLU A 112 13.77 6.84 17.19
C GLU A 112 15.00 7.06 16.30
N ASP A 113 16.08 6.30 16.56
CA ASP A 113 17.32 6.38 15.78
C ASP A 113 17.14 5.98 14.32
N ASN A 114 16.25 5.02 14.01
CA ASN A 114 16.05 4.54 12.64
C ASN A 114 15.38 5.60 11.76
N LEU A 115 14.39 6.30 12.31
CA LEU A 115 13.67 7.37 11.60
C LEU A 115 14.55 8.60 11.40
N SER A 116 15.49 8.87 12.31
CA SER A 116 16.41 10.00 12.19
C SER A 116 17.21 9.97 10.88
N THR A 117 17.60 8.77 10.44
CA THR A 117 18.33 8.56 9.18
C THR A 117 17.47 8.95 7.97
N PHE A 118 16.20 8.54 7.95
CA PHE A 118 15.25 8.94 6.91
C PHE A 118 15.04 10.47 6.90
N TYR A 119 14.86 11.09 8.08
CA TYR A 119 14.65 12.53 8.18
C TYR A 119 15.83 13.34 7.66
N ASN A 120 17.06 12.90 7.97
CA ASN A 120 18.27 13.56 7.49
C ASN A 120 18.41 13.45 5.98
N LEU A 121 18.10 12.27 5.40
CA LEU A 121 18.07 12.09 3.96
C LEU A 121 17.03 13.00 3.30
N ALA A 122 15.79 13.01 3.81
CA ALA A 122 14.72 13.85 3.27
C ALA A 122 15.10 15.34 3.27
N ARG A 123 15.65 15.85 4.38
CA ARG A 123 16.16 17.23 4.46
C ARG A 123 17.29 17.50 3.46
N SER A 124 18.23 16.58 3.30
CA SER A 124 19.34 16.72 2.35
C SER A 124 18.89 16.77 0.89
N LEU A 125 17.77 16.12 0.57
CA LEU A 125 17.13 16.12 -0.76
C LEU A 125 16.18 17.31 -0.97
N GLY A 126 16.11 18.23 0.01
CA GLY A 126 15.32 19.46 -0.08
C GLY A 126 13.87 19.33 0.41
N PHE A 127 13.49 18.24 1.07
CA PHE A 127 12.16 18.06 1.64
C PHE A 127 12.12 18.59 3.08
N PRO A 128 11.28 19.61 3.38
CA PRO A 128 11.27 20.24 4.69
C PRO A 128 10.64 19.30 5.73
N LEU A 129 11.36 19.10 6.84
CA LEU A 129 10.87 18.40 8.01
C LEU A 129 11.19 19.22 9.28
N PRO A 130 10.22 19.44 10.17
CA PRO A 130 10.45 20.11 11.44
C PRO A 130 11.42 19.31 12.33
N ASN A 131 11.85 19.91 13.45
CA ASN A 131 12.71 19.23 14.42
C ASN A 131 11.97 18.07 15.10
N LYS A 132 10.71 18.30 15.48
CA LYS A 132 9.79 17.27 15.97
C LYS A 132 8.90 16.84 14.81
N VAL A 133 9.20 15.69 14.23
CA VAL A 133 8.48 15.16 13.06
C VAL A 133 7.25 14.39 13.50
N GLU A 134 6.09 14.79 12.99
CA GLU A 134 4.85 14.03 13.15
C GLU A 134 4.56 13.23 11.86
N ILE A 135 3.67 12.24 11.92
CA ILE A 135 3.36 11.39 10.76
C ILE A 135 2.84 12.19 9.55
N SER A 136 2.10 13.28 9.81
CA SER A 136 1.60 14.17 8.77
C SER A 136 2.70 14.89 8.00
N ASP A 137 3.88 15.09 8.60
CA ASP A 137 5.02 15.69 7.92
C ASP A 137 5.69 14.69 6.99
N VAL A 138 5.77 13.42 7.41
CA VAL A 138 6.22 12.31 6.54
C VAL A 138 5.29 12.15 5.33
N GLN A 139 3.97 12.24 5.54
CA GLN A 139 3.01 12.21 4.43
C GLN A 139 3.24 13.35 3.44
N LYS A 140 3.46 14.58 3.91
CA LYS A 140 3.79 15.72 3.04
C LYS A 140 5.08 15.49 2.25
N VAL A 141 6.11 14.88 2.85
CA VAL A 141 7.34 14.52 2.14
C VAL A 141 7.02 13.62 0.95
N PHE A 142 6.21 12.57 1.14
CA PHE A 142 5.83 11.66 0.06
C PHE A 142 4.92 12.30 -1.00
N GLU A 143 3.99 13.17 -0.60
CA GLU A 143 3.17 13.95 -1.54
C GLU A 143 4.03 14.85 -2.44
N LEU A 144 5.00 15.55 -1.87
CA LEU A 144 5.94 16.40 -2.60
C LEU A 144 6.90 15.58 -3.46
N ALA A 145 7.35 14.42 -2.97
CA ALA A 145 8.32 13.59 -3.65
C ALA A 145 7.73 12.84 -4.86
N LYS A 146 6.41 12.63 -4.91
CA LYS A 146 5.73 11.74 -5.87
C LYS A 146 6.13 11.92 -7.34
N ASN A 147 6.39 13.16 -7.78
CA ASN A 147 6.76 13.49 -9.16
C ASN A 147 8.23 13.90 -9.30
N THR A 148 9.08 13.50 -8.36
CA THR A 148 10.52 13.78 -8.33
C THR A 148 11.31 12.49 -8.53
N PRO A 149 12.58 12.56 -8.98
CA PRO A 149 13.43 11.37 -9.07
C PRO A 149 13.76 10.74 -7.70
N TYR A 150 13.42 11.42 -6.60
CA TYR A 150 13.71 10.96 -5.24
C TYR A 150 12.60 10.08 -4.63
N ALA A 151 11.44 9.94 -5.29
CA ALA A 151 10.28 9.23 -4.74
C ALA A 151 10.61 7.79 -4.30
N GLU A 152 11.29 7.04 -5.17
CA GLU A 152 11.67 5.65 -4.91
C GLU A 152 12.78 5.56 -3.84
N GLN A 153 13.79 6.43 -3.91
CA GLN A 153 14.86 6.47 -2.91
C GLN A 153 14.34 6.77 -1.51
N LEU A 154 13.43 7.74 -1.38
CA LEU A 154 12.76 8.07 -0.12
C LEU A 154 11.88 6.92 0.38
N SER A 155 11.17 6.25 -0.53
CA SER A 155 10.34 5.09 -0.19
C SER A 155 11.20 3.95 0.39
N ILE A 156 12.31 3.63 -0.26
CA ILE A 156 13.26 2.61 0.21
C ILE A 156 13.87 2.99 1.56
N ALA A 157 14.30 4.25 1.73
CA ALA A 157 14.88 4.72 2.98
C ALA A 157 13.87 4.66 4.14
N TYR A 158 12.62 5.05 3.88
CA TYR A 158 11.55 4.97 4.88
C TYR A 158 11.26 3.52 5.27
N ILE A 159 11.11 2.60 4.32
CA ILE A 159 10.89 1.17 4.61
C ILE A 159 12.02 0.59 5.44
N ARG A 160 13.28 0.94 5.13
CA ARG A 160 14.45 0.46 5.88
C ARG A 160 14.50 0.99 7.31
N SER A 161 13.82 2.11 7.60
CA SER A 161 13.71 2.62 8.96
C SER A 161 12.65 1.89 9.79
N MET A 162 11.70 1.19 9.13
CA MET A 162 10.63 0.44 9.78
C MET A 162 11.12 -0.89 10.38
N LYS A 163 10.41 -1.40 11.39
CA LYS A 163 10.61 -2.77 11.89
C LYS A 163 10.04 -3.78 10.90
N LEU A 164 10.38 -5.07 11.04
CA LEU A 164 9.73 -6.11 10.24
C LEU A 164 8.35 -6.44 10.83
N ALA A 165 7.35 -6.59 9.97
CA ALA A 165 6.05 -7.08 10.39
C ALA A 165 6.14 -8.58 10.75
N VAL A 166 5.53 -8.97 11.86
CA VAL A 166 5.56 -10.35 12.38
C VAL A 166 4.16 -10.84 12.71
N TYR A 167 4.00 -12.15 12.80
CA TYR A 167 2.76 -12.76 13.28
C TYR A 167 2.86 -12.99 14.80
N SER A 168 1.87 -12.52 15.56
CA SER A 168 1.86 -12.60 17.02
C SER A 168 0.46 -12.92 17.56
N LYS A 169 0.39 -13.53 18.75
CA LYS A 169 -0.86 -13.67 19.51
C LYS A 169 -1.22 -12.37 20.23
N GLU A 170 -0.22 -11.57 20.57
CA GLU A 170 -0.40 -10.26 21.19
C GLU A 170 -0.57 -9.21 20.09
N ASN A 171 -1.70 -8.50 20.11
CA ASN A 171 -1.93 -7.41 19.18
C ASN A 171 -1.38 -6.10 19.76
N VAL A 172 -0.15 -5.75 19.39
CA VAL A 172 0.48 -4.46 19.73
C VAL A 172 0.21 -3.37 18.67
N GLY A 173 -0.65 -3.66 17.70
CA GLY A 173 -0.98 -2.77 16.58
C GLY A 173 -0.11 -2.96 15.34
N HIS A 174 -0.38 -2.14 14.33
CA HIS A 174 0.32 -2.11 13.05
C HIS A 174 0.69 -0.65 12.74
N TYR A 175 1.97 -0.33 12.81
CA TYR A 175 2.52 0.98 12.45
C TYR A 175 2.65 1.05 10.92
N GLY A 176 2.23 2.14 10.29
CA GLY A 176 2.22 2.28 8.83
C GLY A 176 0.86 2.07 8.18
#